data_AF-A0A3D1BTW5-F1
#
_entry.id   AF-A0A3D1BTW5-F1
#
_cell.length_a   1.000
_cell.length_b   1.000
_cell.length_c   1.000
_cell.angle_alpha   90.00
_cell.angle_beta   90.00
_cell.angle_gamma   90.00
#
_symmetry.space_group_name_H-M   'P 1'
#
loop_
_entity.id
_entity.type
_entity.pdbx_description
1 polymer ?
#
loop_
_entity_poly.entity_id
_entity_poly.type
_entity_poly.pdbx_seq_one_letter_code
_entity_poly.pdbx_strand_id
1 'polypeptide(L)'
;MKVFYGFDNLEKINNPVITTGTFDGVHFGHKTILRRINSLAKKYNGGSVLISFYPHPRKVLYPDTKGKGLQMITTRQEKIELLEKEDLIILYW
;
A
#
# COMPACT_ATOMS: atom_id res chain seq x y z
N MET A 1 -6.16 -9.84 5.93
CA MET A 1 -5.67 -8.48 5.61
C MET A 1 -6.66 -7.44 6.14
N LYS A 2 -6.20 -6.32 6.73
CA LYS A 2 -7.05 -5.17 7.09
C LYS A 2 -6.77 -3.99 6.15
N VAL A 3 -7.80 -3.26 5.75
CA VAL A 3 -7.67 -2.06 4.90
C VAL A 3 -8.29 -0.87 5.62
N PHE A 4 -7.53 0.21 5.76
CA PHE A 4 -7.95 1.46 6.36
C PHE A 4 -7.92 2.59 5.33
N TYR A 5 -8.87 3.52 5.44
CA TYR A 5 -8.98 4.71 4.60
C TYR A 5 -8.85 5.93 5.50
N GLY A 6 -7.71 6.63 5.40
CA GLY A 6 -7.34 7.65 6.38
C GLY A 6 -6.96 7.07 7.74
N PHE A 7 -6.62 7.96 8.67
CA PHE A 7 -6.08 7.59 9.99
C PHE A 7 -7.14 7.51 11.09
N ASP A 8 -8.36 8.02 10.85
CA ASP A 8 -9.37 8.21 11.91
C ASP A 8 -9.80 6.90 12.57
N ASN A 9 -9.82 5.81 11.80
CA ASN A 9 -10.22 4.47 12.27
C ASN A 9 -9.02 3.52 12.43
N LEU A 10 -7.79 4.04 12.43
CA LEU A 10 -6.60 3.20 12.53
C LEU A 10 -6.45 2.66 13.96
N GLU A 11 -6.59 1.36 14.11
CA GLU A 11 -6.27 0.68 15.37
C GLU A 11 -4.77 0.80 15.70
N LYS A 12 -4.41 0.69 16.98
CA LYS A 12 -3.00 0.67 17.40
C LYS A 12 -2.28 -0.53 16.79
N ILE A 13 -1.21 -0.26 16.04
CA ILE A 13 -0.31 -1.26 15.49
C ILE A 13 0.97 -1.29 16.33
N ASN A 14 1.27 -2.44 16.95
CA ASN A 14 2.50 -2.59 17.72
C ASN A 14 3.70 -2.72 16.79
N ASN A 15 4.80 -2.04 17.11
CA ASN A 15 6.08 -2.06 16.39
C ASN A 15 5.93 -2.06 14.85
N PRO A 16 5.24 -1.06 14.26
CA PRO A 16 4.86 -1.11 12.86
C PRO A 16 6.11 -1.04 11.97
N VAL A 17 6.23 -1.99 11.04
CA VAL A 17 7.23 -1.94 9.97
C VAL A 17 6.53 -1.47 8.71
N ILE A 18 6.90 -0.26 8.26
CA ILE A 18 6.15 0.47 7.25
C ILE A 18 6.93 0.51 5.94
N THR A 19 6.23 0.28 4.83
CA THR A 19 6.65 0.72 3.49
C THR A 19 5.62 1.69 2.92
N THR A 20 6.05 2.55 2.01
CA THR A 20 5.16 3.48 1.30
C THR A 20 5.36 3.39 -0.20
N GLY A 21 4.27 3.56 -0.97
CA GLY A 21 4.33 3.56 -2.43
C GLY A 21 2.97 3.37 -3.10
N THR A 22 2.93 3.57 -4.42
CA THR A 22 1.70 3.37 -5.21
C THR A 22 1.34 1.89 -5.34
N PHE A 23 2.33 1.00 -5.36
CA PHE A 23 2.17 -0.46 -5.49
C PHE A 23 1.29 -0.88 -6.68
N ASP A 24 1.26 -0.06 -7.73
CA ASP A 24 0.47 -0.34 -8.93
C ASP A 24 0.95 -1.64 -9.61
N GLY A 25 0.02 -2.52 -9.95
CA GLY A 25 0.30 -3.84 -10.53
C GLY A 25 0.95 -4.88 -9.61
N VAL A 26 1.38 -4.51 -8.38
CA VAL A 26 1.99 -5.43 -7.38
C VAL A 26 3.01 -6.42 -8.00
N HIS A 27 3.88 -5.90 -8.88
CA HIS A 27 4.86 -6.69 -9.62
C HIS A 27 5.95 -7.31 -8.71
N PHE A 28 6.87 -8.09 -9.28
CA PHE A 28 7.90 -8.81 -8.52
C PHE A 28 8.70 -7.93 -7.55
N GLY A 29 9.11 -6.73 -7.98
CA GLY A 29 9.79 -5.75 -7.11
C GLY A 29 8.98 -5.37 -5.87
N HIS A 30 7.68 -5.10 -6.02
CA HIS A 30 6.79 -4.83 -4.89
C HIS A 30 6.71 -6.02 -3.94
N LYS A 31 6.54 -7.24 -4.47
CA LYS A 31 6.52 -8.47 -3.65
C LYS A 31 7.81 -8.69 -2.86
N THR A 32 8.95 -8.34 -3.42
CA THR A 32 10.24 -8.40 -2.70
C THR A 32 10.26 -7.45 -1.49
N ILE A 33 9.74 -6.23 -1.65
CA ILE A 33 9.61 -5.26 -0.55
C ILE A 33 8.64 -5.79 0.51
N LEU A 34 7.47 -6.29 0.11
CA LEU A 34 6.45 -6.82 1.02
C LEU A 34 6.99 -8.00 1.85
N ARG A 35 7.68 -8.95 1.22
CA ARG A 35 8.32 -10.07 1.93
C ARG A 35 9.37 -9.58 2.94
N ARG A 36 10.13 -8.55 2.59
CA ARG A 36 11.15 -7.97 3.48
C ARG A 36 10.50 -7.33 4.71
N ILE A 37 9.46 -6.52 4.54
CA ILE A 37 8.79 -5.90 5.69
C ILE A 37 8.07 -6.94 6.56
N ASN A 38 7.48 -7.98 5.98
CA ASN A 38 6.86 -9.08 6.73
C ASN A 38 7.89 -9.84 7.58
N SER A 39 9.07 -10.10 7.02
CA SER A 39 10.17 -10.70 7.78
C SER A 39 10.63 -9.82 8.95
N LEU A 40 10.73 -8.50 8.74
CA LEU A 40 11.12 -7.56 9.79
C LEU A 40 10.03 -7.42 10.86
N ALA A 41 8.76 -7.29 10.47
CA ALA A 41 7.64 -7.21 11.40
C ALA A 41 7.62 -8.44 12.32
N LYS A 42 7.80 -9.63 11.76
CA LYS A 42 7.94 -10.88 12.54
C LYS A 42 9.13 -10.84 13.49
N LYS A 43 10.30 -10.36 13.04
CA LYS A 43 11.51 -10.22 13.87
C LYS A 43 11.30 -9.28 15.06
N TYR A 44 10.55 -8.20 14.88
CA TYR A 44 10.31 -7.18 15.91
C TYR A 44 8.98 -7.35 16.64
N ASN A 45 8.31 -8.50 16.47
CA ASN A 45 7.02 -8.81 17.09
C ASN A 45 5.99 -7.69 16.86
N GLY A 46 5.91 -7.21 15.62
CA GLY A 46 5.07 -6.09 15.19
C GLY A 46 4.26 -6.39 13.94
N GLY A 47 3.58 -5.36 13.41
CA GLY A 47 2.73 -5.47 12.21
C GLY A 47 3.36 -4.85 10.96
N SER A 48 3.16 -5.49 9.81
CA SER A 48 3.51 -4.93 8.50
C SER A 48 2.46 -3.95 8.01
N VAL A 49 2.88 -2.79 7.53
CA VAL A 49 1.98 -1.75 7.02
C VAL A 49 2.44 -1.25 5.65
N LEU A 50 1.53 -1.27 4.69
CA LEU A 50 1.68 -0.55 3.42
C LEU A 50 0.87 0.73 3.47
N ILE A 51 1.55 1.87 3.39
CA ILE A 51 0.91 3.16 3.11
C ILE A 51 0.86 3.34 1.60
N SER A 52 -0.34 3.33 1.04
CA SER A 52 -0.58 3.53 -0.39
C SER A 52 -1.46 4.74 -0.64
N PHE A 53 -1.48 5.18 -1.90
CA PHE A 53 -2.10 6.44 -2.28
C PHE A 53 -3.36 6.22 -3.10
N TYR A 54 -4.43 6.92 -2.76
CA TYR A 54 -5.61 7.00 -3.62
C TYR A 54 -6.32 8.35 -3.47
N PRO A 55 -6.47 9.15 -4.53
CA PRO A 55 -6.06 8.90 -5.91
C PRO A 55 -4.53 8.91 -6.09
N HIS A 56 -4.04 8.39 -7.23
CA HIS A 56 -2.60 8.36 -7.51
C HIS A 56 -1.98 9.78 -7.37
N PRO A 57 -0.81 9.98 -6.72
CA PRO A 57 -0.29 11.31 -6.41
C PRO A 57 -0.16 12.25 -7.62
N ARG A 58 0.25 11.71 -8.78
CA ARG A 58 0.27 12.46 -10.06
C ARG A 58 -1.09 13.00 -10.50
N LYS A 59 -2.21 12.32 -10.20
CA LYS A 59 -3.57 12.83 -10.49
C LYS A 59 -3.93 14.03 -9.62
N VAL A 60 -3.39 14.10 -8.40
CA VAL A 60 -3.58 15.22 -7.48
C VAL A 60 -2.68 16.40 -7.83
N LEU A 61 -1.38 16.13 -8.05
CA LEU A 61 -0.38 17.17 -8.28
C LEU A 61 -0.43 17.76 -9.70
N TYR A 62 -0.87 16.99 -10.69
CA TYR A 62 -0.84 17.36 -12.10
C TYR A 62 -2.14 17.01 -12.84
N PRO A 63 -3.31 17.48 -12.35
CA PRO A 63 -4.61 17.05 -12.86
C PRO A 63 -4.79 17.32 -14.35
N ASP A 64 -4.21 18.41 -14.88
CA ASP A 64 -4.38 18.84 -16.27
C ASP A 64 -3.26 18.40 -17.22
N THR A 65 -2.17 17.83 -16.70
CA THR A 65 -1.00 17.43 -17.51
C THR A 65 -0.66 15.96 -17.31
N LYS A 66 0.40 15.64 -16.57
CA LYS A 66 0.92 14.27 -16.41
C LYS A 66 0.00 13.35 -15.61
N GLY A 67 -0.97 13.89 -14.87
CA GLY A 67 -2.03 13.14 -14.22
C GLY A 67 -3.23 12.91 -15.13
N LYS A 68 -3.45 13.80 -16.11
CA LYS A 68 -4.50 13.67 -17.13
C LYS A 68 -4.21 12.45 -18.00
N GLY A 69 -5.12 11.49 -17.99
CA GLY A 69 -4.96 10.24 -18.74
C GLY A 69 -3.95 9.25 -18.14
N LEU A 70 -3.52 9.41 -16.87
CA LEU A 70 -2.70 8.41 -16.21
C LEU A 70 -3.43 7.07 -16.17
N GLN A 71 -2.90 6.09 -16.90
CA GLN A 71 -3.34 4.70 -16.88
C GLN A 71 -2.67 3.97 -15.72
N MET A 72 -3.47 3.16 -15.02
CA MET A 72 -3.02 2.32 -13.91
C MET A 72 -2.93 0.88 -14.42
N ILE A 73 -1.96 0.11 -13.94
CA ILE A 73 -1.85 -1.32 -14.24
C ILE A 73 -3.01 -2.08 -13.58
N THR A 74 -3.40 -1.67 -12.37
CA THR A 74 -4.54 -2.25 -11.66
C THR A 74 -5.49 -1.19 -11.12
N THR A 75 -6.77 -1.56 -11.03
CA THR A 75 -7.74 -0.83 -10.22
C THR A 75 -7.38 -0.93 -8.74
N ARG A 76 -8.00 -0.06 -7.91
CA ARG A 76 -7.80 -0.13 -6.44
C ARG A 76 -8.24 -1.49 -5.89
N GLN A 77 -9.33 -2.03 -6.41
CA GLN A 77 -9.89 -3.32 -6.00
C GLN A 77 -8.97 -4.48 -6.37
N GLU A 78 -8.52 -4.56 -7.62
CA GLU A 78 -7.54 -5.57 -8.05
C GLU A 78 -6.22 -5.47 -7.27
N LYS A 79 -5.76 -4.25 -6.96
CA LYS A 79 -4.58 -4.06 -6.10
C LYS A 79 -4.79 -4.64 -4.70
N ILE A 80 -5.96 -4.42 -4.11
CA ILE A 80 -6.33 -4.99 -2.81
C ILE A 80 -6.31 -6.53 -2.90
N GLU A 81 -6.94 -7.12 -3.91
CA GLU A 81 -6.97 -8.58 -4.13
C GLU A 81 -5.57 -9.19 -4.34
N LEU A 82 -4.69 -8.49 -5.06
CA LEU A 82 -3.30 -8.92 -5.23
C LEU A 82 -2.51 -8.88 -3.92
N LEU A 83 -2.85 -7.95 -3.03
CA LEU A 83 -2.22 -7.78 -1.72
C LEU A 83 -2.87 -8.66 -0.63
N GLU A 84 -4.09 -9.14 -0.81
CA GLU A 84 -4.76 -10.05 0.14
C GLU A 84 -3.96 -11.33 0.40
N LYS A 85 -3.14 -11.74 -0.57
CA LYS A 85 -2.24 -12.89 -0.47
C LYS A 85 -1.04 -12.65 0.46
N GLU A 86 -0.85 -11.43 0.91
CA GLU A 86 0.25 -11.01 1.75
C GLU A 86 -0.27 -10.71 3.17
N ASP A 87 0.51 -11.03 4.20
CA ASP A 87 0.15 -10.79 5.61
C ASP A 87 0.49 -9.34 6.02
N LEU A 88 -0.32 -8.38 5.58
CA LEU A 88 -0.13 -6.97 5.92
C LEU A 88 -1.42 -6.20 6.21
N ILE A 89 -1.25 -4.98 6.70
CA ILE A 89 -2.27 -3.94 6.79
C ILE A 89 -2.05 -2.94 5.64
N ILE A 90 -3.12 -2.53 4.97
CA ILE A 90 -3.07 -1.46 3.97
C ILE A 90 -3.69 -0.20 4.56
N LEU A 91 -3.00 0.91 4.47
CA LEU A 91 -3.49 2.23 4.81
C LEU A 91 -3.49 3.11 3.57
N TYR A 92 -4.68 3.54 3.13
CA TYR A 92 -4.82 4.50 2.05
C TYR A 92 -4.82 5.93 2.59
N TRP A 93 -3.97 6.75 1.99
CA TRP A 93 -3.92 8.21 2.15
C TRP A 93 -4.21 8.92 0.83
#